data_AF-A0A7C1JP25-F1
#
_entry.id   AF-A0A7C1JP25-F1
#
_cell.length_a   1.000
_cell.length_b   1.000
_cell.length_c   1.000
_cell.angle_alpha   90.00
_cell.angle_beta   90.00
_cell.angle_gamma   90.00
#
_symmetry.space_group_name_H-M   'P 1'
#
loop_
_entity.id
_entity.type
_entity.pdbx_description
1 polymer ?
#
loop_
_entity_poly.entity_id
_entity_poly.type
_entity_poly.pdbx_seq_one_letter_code
_entity_poly.pdbx_strand_id
1 'polypeptide(L)'
;DARFQPLSLTRARRQRLERIRRLVDQGAILPPVELYKLRDEYYVIDGNHRVAVAKENGQVEIDAHVIELLPGGTRPEDRLYLARRAFVGETGLHGVEVSQIGGYERLQEEIAAHRLSLAAEGKGQPTLREAAADWYRRRFEPVARMLAARDLPRRAGRTAGDLYLDLATWRAANSREGSGMTWEEAVAHLEALYPVPSLCERLAMAWAKLTDGARALLPGGRREPLPCPHAYAGPDGAIYCLRTGRLTRHQPPSPPARGAESTSP
;
A
#
# COMPACT_ATOMS: atom_id res chain seq x y z
N ASP A 1 15.88 -8.74 -10.65
CA ASP A 1 16.85 -9.19 -9.63
C ASP A 1 16.95 -8.10 -8.57
N ALA A 2 16.67 -8.43 -7.30
CA ALA A 2 16.76 -7.49 -6.16
C ALA A 2 18.19 -6.99 -5.87
N ARG A 3 19.20 -7.60 -6.50
CA ARG A 3 20.60 -7.16 -6.43
C ARG A 3 20.94 -6.08 -7.46
N PHE A 4 20.02 -5.75 -8.38
CA PHE A 4 20.21 -4.77 -9.47
C PHE A 4 21.47 -5.04 -10.33
N GLN A 5 21.99 -6.27 -10.25
CA GLN A 5 23.15 -6.68 -11.01
C GLN A 5 22.76 -6.96 -12.46
N PRO A 6 23.67 -6.73 -13.41
CA PRO A 6 23.39 -7.01 -14.81
C PRO A 6 23.13 -8.50 -15.01
N LEU A 7 21.96 -8.85 -15.59
CA LEU A 7 21.58 -10.23 -15.89
C LEU A 7 22.58 -10.94 -16.82
N SER A 8 23.38 -10.19 -17.59
CA SER A 8 24.56 -10.72 -18.28
C SER A 8 25.75 -9.76 -18.18
N LEU A 9 26.88 -10.29 -17.72
CA LEU A 9 28.15 -9.58 -17.52
C LEU A 9 28.96 -9.47 -18.81
N THR A 10 28.34 -8.92 -19.85
CA THR A 10 29.09 -8.54 -21.06
C THR A 10 30.24 -7.61 -20.66
N ARG A 11 31.36 -7.67 -21.41
CA ARG A 11 32.56 -6.88 -21.11
C ARG A 11 32.23 -5.39 -20.94
N ALA A 12 31.37 -4.86 -21.81
CA ALA A 12 30.92 -3.46 -21.74
C ALA A 12 30.15 -3.12 -20.45
N ARG A 13 29.28 -4.02 -19.96
CA ARG A 13 28.53 -3.80 -18.71
C ARG A 13 29.43 -3.85 -17.48
N ARG A 14 30.40 -4.77 -17.45
CA ARG A 14 31.43 -4.81 -16.39
C ARG A 14 32.26 -3.53 -16.35
N GLN A 15 32.76 -3.08 -17.51
CA GLN A 15 33.52 -1.83 -17.60
C GLN A 15 32.68 -0.62 -17.16
N ARG A 16 31.39 -0.58 -17.50
CA ARG A 16 30.49 0.49 -17.05
C ARG A 16 30.30 0.47 -15.52
N LEU A 17 30.12 -0.70 -14.92
CA LEU A 17 30.03 -0.85 -13.46
C LEU A 17 31.30 -0.37 -12.77
N GLU A 18 32.47 -0.82 -13.23
CA GLU A 18 33.78 -0.43 -12.68
C GLU A 18 34.05 1.07 -12.82
N ARG A 19 33.60 1.68 -13.92
CA ARG A 19 33.69 3.13 -14.11
C ARG A 19 32.81 3.87 -13.11
N ILE A 20 31.58 3.40 -12.90
CA ILE A 20 30.66 4.02 -11.94
C ILE A 20 31.20 3.88 -10.51
N ARG A 21 31.70 2.70 -10.10
CA ARG A 21 32.36 2.52 -8.81
C ARG A 21 33.46 3.54 -8.57
N ARG A 22 34.40 3.66 -9.53
CA ARG A 22 35.49 4.63 -9.44
C ARG A 22 35.00 6.07 -9.27
N LEU A 23 33.93 6.46 -9.96
CA LEU A 23 33.36 7.81 -9.83
C LEU A 23 32.76 8.02 -8.44
N VAL A 24 32.04 7.04 -7.90
CA VAL A 24 31.48 7.11 -6.54
C VAL A 24 32.59 7.17 -5.50
N ASP A 25 33.64 6.37 -5.63
CA ASP A 25 34.80 6.36 -4.72
C ASP A 25 35.54 7.70 -4.73
N GLN A 26 35.49 8.43 -5.85
CA GLN A 26 36.06 9.78 -6.00
C GLN A 26 35.12 10.90 -5.51
N GLY A 27 33.95 10.55 -4.96
CA GLY A 27 32.95 11.53 -4.50
C GLY A 27 32.25 12.28 -5.63
N ALA A 28 32.23 11.73 -6.85
CA ALA A 28 31.54 12.38 -7.97
C ALA A 28 30.02 12.32 -7.79
N ILE A 29 29.35 13.44 -8.04
CA ILE A 29 27.89 13.49 -8.10
C ILE A 29 27.45 12.85 -9.41
N LEU A 30 26.63 11.80 -9.30
CA LEU A 30 26.10 11.09 -10.46
C LEU A 30 24.72 11.65 -10.84
N PRO A 31 24.33 11.56 -12.13
CA PRO A 31 22.97 11.88 -12.54
C PRO A 31 21.95 11.00 -11.80
N PRO A 32 20.73 11.53 -11.54
CA PRO A 32 19.69 10.77 -10.89
C PRO A 32 19.32 9.50 -11.66
N VAL A 33 18.82 8.49 -10.94
CA VAL A 33 18.24 7.28 -11.55
C VAL A 33 16.82 7.56 -12.03
N GLU A 34 16.34 6.79 -13.00
CA GLU A 34 14.95 6.88 -13.44
C GLU A 34 14.19 5.68 -12.89
N LEU A 35 13.13 5.94 -12.13
CA LEU A 35 12.29 4.91 -11.52
C LEU A 35 10.85 5.04 -12.00
N TYR A 36 10.15 3.92 -12.16
CA TYR A 36 8.69 3.93 -12.04
C TYR A 36 8.27 3.47 -10.65
N LYS A 37 7.28 4.15 -10.09
CA LYS A 37 6.60 3.72 -8.87
C LYS A 37 5.27 3.07 -9.26
N LEU A 38 5.07 1.83 -8.83
CA LEU A 38 3.79 1.14 -8.96
C LEU A 38 3.31 0.81 -7.55
N ARG A 39 2.25 1.50 -7.12
CA ARG A 39 1.76 1.42 -5.74
C ARG A 39 2.87 1.73 -4.73
N ASP A 40 3.22 0.79 -3.85
CA ASP A 40 4.24 0.98 -2.81
C ASP A 40 5.64 0.49 -3.24
N GLU A 41 5.80 0.08 -4.51
CA GLU A 41 7.04 -0.48 -5.03
C GLU A 41 7.71 0.42 -6.08
N TYR A 42 9.05 0.38 -6.10
CA TYR A 42 9.88 1.14 -7.04
C TYR A 42 10.66 0.20 -7.95
N TYR A 43 10.76 0.58 -9.20
CA TYR A 43 11.42 -0.21 -10.23
C TYR A 43 12.32 0.67 -11.09
N VAL A 44 13.54 0.20 -11.34
CA VAL A 44 14.57 0.97 -12.05
C VAL A 44 14.37 0.86 -13.56
N ILE A 45 14.12 1.99 -14.21
CA ILE A 45 14.09 2.15 -15.67
C ILE A 45 15.53 2.35 -16.18
N ASP A 46 16.22 3.35 -15.64
CA ASP A 46 17.62 3.64 -15.93
C ASP A 46 18.43 3.78 -14.65
N GLY A 47 19.69 3.36 -14.71
CA GLY A 47 20.63 3.52 -13.59
C GLY A 47 20.84 2.29 -12.73
N ASN A 48 20.52 1.07 -13.20
CA ASN A 48 20.75 -0.18 -12.45
C ASN A 48 22.17 -0.31 -11.88
N HIS A 49 23.19 0.08 -12.64
CA HIS A 49 24.58 0.06 -12.16
C HIS A 49 24.83 1.08 -11.04
N ARG A 50 24.17 2.26 -11.07
CA ARG A 50 24.27 3.25 -9.99
C ARG A 50 23.59 2.72 -8.72
N VAL A 51 22.41 2.13 -8.84
CA VAL A 51 21.70 1.48 -7.72
C VAL A 51 22.51 0.33 -7.13
N ALA A 52 23.14 -0.51 -7.97
CA ALA A 52 24.00 -1.59 -7.50
C ALA A 52 25.19 -1.07 -6.69
N VAL A 53 25.89 -0.03 -7.18
CA VAL A 53 27.03 0.58 -6.47
C VAL A 53 26.57 1.28 -5.18
N ALA A 54 25.47 2.02 -5.21
CA ALA A 54 24.89 2.65 -4.02
C ALA A 54 24.58 1.61 -2.94
N LYS A 55 23.97 0.49 -3.33
CA LYS A 55 23.66 -0.64 -2.44
C LYS A 55 24.90 -1.32 -1.89
N GLU A 56 25.92 -1.54 -2.72
CA GLU A 56 27.22 -2.09 -2.30
C GLU A 56 27.92 -1.19 -1.28
N ASN A 57 27.79 0.13 -1.43
CA ASN A 57 28.37 1.13 -0.53
C ASN A 57 27.51 1.43 0.70
N GLY A 58 26.38 0.73 0.90
CA GLY A 58 25.49 0.93 2.04
C GLY A 58 24.76 2.28 2.05
N GLN A 59 24.62 2.94 0.90
CA GLN A 59 23.84 4.18 0.80
C GLN A 59 22.37 3.90 1.09
N VAL A 60 21.77 4.70 1.97
CA VAL A 60 20.35 4.59 2.35
C VAL A 60 19.42 5.32 1.38
N GLU A 61 19.95 6.27 0.62
CA GLU A 61 19.20 7.14 -0.30
C GLU A 61 19.97 7.31 -1.61
N ILE A 62 19.24 7.57 -2.69
CA ILE A 62 19.79 7.85 -4.03
C ILE A 62 18.89 8.83 -4.77
N ASP A 63 19.49 9.79 -5.46
CA ASP A 63 18.76 10.76 -6.27
C ASP A 63 18.02 10.08 -7.42
N ALA A 64 16.73 10.36 -7.56
CA ALA A 64 15.86 9.70 -8.54
C ALA A 64 14.80 10.63 -9.14
N HIS A 65 14.58 10.48 -10.45
CA HIS A 65 13.36 10.92 -11.12
C HIS A 65 12.34 9.77 -11.07
N VAL A 66 11.20 10.00 -10.42
CA VAL A 66 10.17 8.97 -10.20
C VAL A 66 8.93 9.27 -11.03
N ILE A 67 8.56 8.32 -11.90
CA ILE A 67 7.29 8.33 -12.64
C ILE A 67 6.31 7.43 -11.89
N GLU A 68 5.32 8.01 -11.21
CA GLU A 68 4.28 7.23 -10.53
C GLU A 68 3.20 6.78 -11.51
N LEU A 69 3.00 5.47 -11.62
CA LEU A 69 1.91 4.87 -12.38
C LEU A 69 0.71 4.66 -11.47
N LEU A 70 -0.35 5.42 -11.74
CA LEU A 70 -1.61 5.29 -11.03
C LEU A 70 -2.51 4.26 -11.71
N PRO A 71 -3.21 3.42 -10.94
CA PRO A 71 -4.17 2.49 -11.52
C PRO A 71 -5.39 3.25 -12.07
N GLY A 72 -6.08 2.64 -13.04
CA GLY A 72 -7.24 3.26 -13.72
C GLY A 72 -8.52 3.36 -12.89
N GLY A 73 -8.51 2.92 -11.62
CA GLY A 73 -9.63 3.09 -10.69
C GLY A 73 -10.83 2.16 -10.87
N THR A 74 -10.74 1.13 -11.73
CA THR A 74 -11.87 0.24 -12.03
C THR A 74 -12.06 -0.88 -11.00
N ARG A 75 -10.96 -1.36 -10.40
CA ARG A 75 -11.01 -2.41 -9.36
C ARG A 75 -11.18 -1.79 -7.98
N PRO A 76 -11.83 -2.48 -7.02
CA PRO A 76 -11.94 -1.99 -5.64
C PRO A 76 -10.60 -1.61 -5.00
N GLU A 77 -9.56 -2.43 -5.22
CA GLU A 77 -8.21 -2.16 -4.73
C GLU A 77 -7.60 -0.89 -5.33
N ASP A 78 -7.87 -0.60 -6.60
CA ASP A 78 -7.38 0.61 -7.27
C ASP A 78 -8.05 1.84 -6.66
N ARG A 79 -9.35 1.76 -6.38
CA ARG A 79 -10.11 2.83 -5.71
C ARG A 79 -9.58 3.08 -4.31
N LEU A 80 -9.34 2.02 -3.53
CA LEU A 80 -8.79 2.12 -2.19
C LEU A 80 -7.39 2.74 -2.20
N TYR A 81 -6.53 2.34 -3.14
CA TYR A 81 -5.20 2.93 -3.33
C TYR A 81 -5.29 4.43 -3.62
N LEU A 82 -6.14 4.82 -4.58
CA LEU A 82 -6.32 6.22 -4.95
C LEU A 82 -6.90 7.06 -3.79
N ALA A 83 -7.87 6.52 -3.07
CA ALA A 83 -8.47 7.17 -1.90
C ALA A 83 -7.44 7.38 -0.78
N ARG A 84 -6.63 6.35 -0.47
CA ARG A 84 -5.52 6.47 0.48
C ARG A 84 -4.51 7.52 0.04
N ARG A 85 -4.11 7.50 -1.23
CA ARG A 85 -3.14 8.46 -1.78
C ARG A 85 -3.65 9.90 -1.65
N ALA A 86 -4.92 10.15 -1.98
CA ALA A 86 -5.55 11.45 -1.81
C ALA A 86 -5.57 11.87 -0.33
N PHE A 87 -6.06 10.99 0.55
CA PHE A 87 -6.10 11.22 1.99
C PHE A 87 -4.73 11.58 2.56
N VAL A 88 -3.69 10.80 2.26
CA VAL A 88 -2.32 11.06 2.72
C VAL A 88 -1.78 12.36 2.15
N GLY A 89 -2.02 12.65 0.86
CA GLY A 89 -1.56 13.89 0.24
C GLY A 89 -2.15 15.15 0.88
N GLU A 90 -3.44 15.09 1.19
CA GLU A 90 -4.19 16.20 1.80
C GLU A 90 -3.91 16.37 3.29
N THR A 91 -3.89 15.27 4.05
CA THR A 91 -3.82 15.30 5.52
C THR A 91 -2.41 15.12 6.08
N GLY A 92 -1.50 14.48 5.34
CA GLY A 92 -0.18 14.07 5.82
C GLY A 92 -0.20 12.85 6.75
N LEU A 93 -1.35 12.20 6.96
CA LEU A 93 -1.48 11.08 7.90
C LEU A 93 -1.12 9.74 7.25
N HIS A 94 0.17 9.38 7.31
CA HIS A 94 0.67 8.11 6.74
C HIS A 94 0.29 6.87 7.56
N GLY A 95 0.15 7.00 8.88
CA GLY A 95 -0.05 5.89 9.82
C GLY A 95 -1.51 5.46 10.01
N VAL A 96 -2.44 6.00 9.23
CA VAL A 96 -3.85 5.59 9.27
C VAL A 96 -4.11 4.69 8.07
N GLU A 97 -4.34 3.42 8.35
CA GLU A 97 -4.68 2.41 7.35
C GLU A 97 -6.14 2.01 7.48
N VAL A 98 -6.84 2.00 6.35
CA VAL A 98 -8.23 1.62 6.18
C VAL A 98 -8.33 0.74 4.94
N SER A 99 -9.10 -0.33 5.04
CA SER A 99 -9.39 -1.27 3.95
C SER A 99 -10.84 -1.22 3.49
N GLN A 100 -11.73 -0.55 4.25
CA GLN A 100 -13.10 -0.25 3.84
C GLN A 100 -13.15 0.74 2.67
N ILE A 101 -13.90 0.39 1.61
CA ILE A 101 -14.22 1.33 0.53
C ILE A 101 -15.05 2.50 1.07
N GLY A 102 -14.69 3.74 0.71
CA GLY A 102 -15.33 4.93 1.25
C GLY A 102 -14.81 5.34 2.64
N GLY A 103 -13.92 4.56 3.25
CA GLY A 103 -13.46 4.80 4.60
C GLY A 103 -12.54 6.02 4.72
N TYR A 104 -11.68 6.27 3.74
CA TYR A 104 -10.83 7.47 3.73
C TYR A 104 -11.64 8.74 3.54
N GLU A 105 -12.67 8.70 2.71
CA GLU A 105 -13.60 9.79 2.47
C GLU A 105 -14.35 10.16 3.76
N ARG A 106 -14.83 9.16 4.51
CA ARG A 106 -15.43 9.37 5.84
C ARG A 106 -14.46 9.99 6.84
N LEU A 107 -13.18 9.58 6.82
CA LEU A 107 -12.16 10.21 7.67
C LEU A 107 -11.88 11.66 7.25
N GLN A 108 -11.88 11.97 5.95
CA GLN A 108 -11.75 13.35 5.46
C GLN A 108 -12.92 14.22 5.94
N GLU A 109 -14.14 13.71 5.91
CA GLU A 109 -15.33 14.38 6.43
C GLU A 109 -15.21 14.66 7.94
N GLU A 110 -14.76 13.67 8.74
CA GLU A 110 -14.51 13.85 10.17
C GLU A 110 -13.44 14.92 10.44
N ILE A 111 -12.33 14.91 9.69
CA ILE A 111 -11.25 15.89 9.83
C ILE A 111 -11.72 17.29 9.41
N ALA A 112 -12.50 17.39 8.34
CA ALA A 112 -13.06 18.66 7.88
C ALA A 112 -14.02 19.25 8.92
N ALA A 113 -14.88 18.43 9.53
CA ALA A 113 -15.75 18.85 10.62
C ALA A 113 -14.94 19.29 11.85
N HIS A 114 -13.88 18.55 12.21
CA HIS A 114 -12.97 18.92 13.30
C HIS A 114 -12.29 20.26 13.05
N ARG A 115 -11.84 20.52 11.81
CA ARG A 115 -11.26 21.81 11.41
C ARG A 115 -12.23 22.98 11.66
N LEU A 116 -13.50 22.80 11.32
CA LEU A 116 -14.53 23.81 11.57
C LEU A 116 -14.77 24.05 13.06
N SER A 117 -14.77 22.98 13.88
CA SER A 117 -14.87 23.11 15.34
C SER A 117 -13.69 23.89 15.92
N LEU A 118 -12.46 23.58 15.51
CA LEU A 118 -11.26 24.29 15.96
C LEU A 118 -11.30 25.79 15.60
N ALA A 119 -11.82 26.12 14.42
CA ALA A 119 -11.98 27.51 14.02
C ALA A 119 -13.03 28.25 14.88
N ALA A 120 -14.13 27.57 15.25
CA ALA A 120 -15.16 28.13 16.12
C ALA A 120 -14.67 28.34 17.57
N GLU A 121 -13.72 27.53 18.04
CA GLU A 121 -13.08 27.66 19.37
C GLU A 121 -12.06 28.81 19.46
N GLY A 122 -11.92 29.65 18.43
CA GLY A 122 -11.02 30.80 18.42
C GLY A 122 -9.56 30.46 18.15
N LYS A 123 -9.25 29.25 17.66
CA LYS A 123 -7.87 28.80 17.34
C LYS A 123 -7.39 29.26 15.96
N GLY A 124 -7.94 30.35 15.43
CA GLY A 124 -7.66 30.83 14.07
C GLY A 124 -8.28 29.96 12.98
N GLN A 125 -7.74 30.02 11.77
CA GLN A 125 -8.18 29.20 10.62
C GLN A 125 -7.14 28.11 10.35
N PRO A 126 -7.22 26.94 11.03
CA PRO A 126 -6.25 25.87 10.84
C PRO A 126 -6.32 25.32 9.42
N THR A 127 -5.16 25.00 8.85
CA THR A 127 -5.06 24.25 7.61
C THR A 127 -5.63 22.84 7.77
N LEU A 128 -5.94 22.16 6.67
CA LEU A 128 -6.43 20.78 6.72
C LEU A 128 -5.41 19.83 7.40
N ARG A 129 -4.12 20.02 7.15
CA ARG A 129 -3.04 19.22 7.77
C ARG A 129 -2.94 19.45 9.28
N GLU A 130 -3.05 20.69 9.74
CA GLU A 130 -3.03 20.99 11.18
C GLU A 130 -4.24 20.39 11.89
N ALA A 131 -5.43 20.52 11.29
CA ALA A 131 -6.64 19.90 11.81
C ALA A 131 -6.54 18.37 11.81
N ALA A 132 -5.97 17.77 10.77
CA ALA A 132 -5.75 16.33 10.69
C ALA A 132 -4.79 15.83 11.79
N ALA A 133 -3.68 16.54 12.02
CA ALA A 133 -2.73 16.20 13.08
C ALA A 133 -3.36 16.34 14.49
N ASP A 134 -4.19 17.36 14.71
CA ASP A 134 -4.93 17.51 15.96
C ASP A 134 -5.99 16.42 16.16
N TRP A 135 -6.80 16.14 15.12
CA TRP A 135 -7.78 15.05 15.12
C TRP A 135 -7.12 13.70 15.40
N TYR A 136 -5.97 13.42 14.75
CA TYR A 136 -5.24 12.18 14.95
C TYR A 136 -4.87 12.00 16.42
N ARG A 137 -4.22 13.01 17.04
CA ARG A 137 -3.76 12.94 18.43
C ARG A 137 -4.91 12.87 19.44
N ARG A 138 -6.00 13.63 19.21
CA ARG A 138 -7.09 13.76 20.18
C ARG A 138 -8.16 12.68 20.06
N ARG A 139 -8.37 12.13 18.86
CA ARG A 139 -9.52 11.25 18.58
C ARG A 139 -9.09 9.87 18.11
N PHE A 140 -8.26 9.80 17.08
CA PHE A 140 -7.88 8.51 16.49
C PHE A 140 -6.90 7.72 17.37
N GLU A 141 -5.79 8.35 17.76
CA GLU A 141 -4.69 7.70 18.47
C GLU A 141 -5.09 7.06 19.81
N PRO A 142 -5.90 7.71 20.68
CA PRO A 142 -6.36 7.09 21.92
C PRO A 142 -7.16 5.80 21.67
N VAL A 143 -8.08 5.83 20.69
CA VAL A 143 -8.90 4.67 20.32
C VAL A 143 -8.04 3.57 19.70
N ALA A 144 -7.14 3.93 18.78
CA ALA A 144 -6.20 3.00 18.17
C ALA A 144 -5.33 2.31 19.23
N ARG A 145 -4.87 3.03 20.26
CA ARG A 145 -4.15 2.45 21.40
C ARG A 145 -5.01 1.48 22.21
N MET A 146 -6.28 1.81 22.47
CA MET A 146 -7.21 0.91 23.16
C MET A 146 -7.45 -0.38 22.38
N LEU A 147 -7.60 -0.28 21.06
CA LEU A 147 -7.75 -1.41 20.15
C LEU A 147 -6.48 -2.29 20.13
N ALA A 148 -5.30 -1.66 20.04
CA ALA A 148 -4.01 -2.35 20.02
C ALA A 148 -3.73 -3.08 21.34
N ALA A 149 -4.03 -2.45 22.48
CA ALA A 149 -3.85 -3.06 23.82
C ALA A 149 -4.67 -4.35 24.02
N ARG A 150 -5.73 -4.55 23.22
CA ARG A 150 -6.62 -5.72 23.25
C ARG A 150 -6.40 -6.69 22.09
N ASP A 151 -5.37 -6.44 21.27
CA ASP A 151 -5.03 -7.20 20.06
C ASP A 151 -6.23 -7.35 19.09
N LEU A 152 -7.15 -6.36 19.10
CA LEU A 152 -8.37 -6.40 18.30
C LEU A 152 -8.13 -6.37 16.79
N PRO A 153 -7.21 -5.55 16.24
CA PRO A 153 -6.89 -5.59 14.82
C PRO A 153 -6.48 -6.99 14.33
N ARG A 154 -5.65 -7.69 15.10
CA ARG A 154 -5.21 -9.06 14.79
C ARG A 154 -6.37 -10.04 14.88
N ARG A 155 -7.14 -10.01 15.97
CA ARG A 155 -8.29 -10.91 16.20
C ARG A 155 -9.38 -10.74 15.16
N ALA A 156 -9.64 -9.51 14.72
CA ALA A 156 -10.62 -9.20 13.69
C ALA A 156 -10.08 -9.40 12.26
N GLY A 157 -8.76 -9.54 12.08
CA GLY A 157 -8.13 -9.61 10.75
C GLY A 157 -8.32 -8.32 9.94
N ARG A 158 -8.43 -7.17 10.61
CA ARG A 158 -8.76 -5.86 10.01
C ARG A 158 -7.86 -4.76 10.56
N THR A 159 -7.74 -3.66 9.83
CA THR A 159 -6.89 -2.54 10.26
C THR A 159 -7.51 -1.82 11.47
N ALA A 160 -6.67 -1.14 12.25
CA ALA A 160 -7.18 -0.30 13.35
C ALA A 160 -8.11 0.82 12.84
N GLY A 161 -7.89 1.33 11.62
CA GLY A 161 -8.76 2.33 11.00
C GLY A 161 -10.13 1.78 10.64
N ASP A 162 -10.22 0.53 10.15
CA ASP A 162 -11.51 -0.12 9.90
C ASP A 162 -12.32 -0.26 11.19
N LEU A 163 -11.67 -0.71 12.28
CA LEU A 163 -12.32 -0.86 13.57
C LEU A 163 -12.73 0.49 14.16
N TYR A 164 -11.89 1.53 14.02
CA TYR A 164 -12.23 2.89 14.42
C TYR A 164 -13.51 3.39 13.72
N LEU A 165 -13.63 3.19 12.39
CA LEU A 165 -14.80 3.61 11.62
C LEU A 165 -16.07 2.87 12.05
N ASP A 166 -15.98 1.58 12.36
CA ASP A 166 -17.11 0.79 12.86
C ASP A 166 -17.55 1.28 14.24
N LEU A 167 -16.59 1.54 15.13
CA LEU A 167 -16.85 2.11 16.46
C LEU A 167 -17.47 3.50 16.37
N ALA A 168 -17.00 4.36 15.47
CA ALA A 168 -17.54 5.69 15.24
C ALA A 168 -19.01 5.61 14.77
N THR A 169 -19.31 4.73 13.81
CA THR A 169 -20.69 4.46 13.36
C THR A 169 -21.56 3.95 14.50
N TRP A 170 -21.09 2.96 15.24
CA TRP A 170 -21.84 2.34 16.32
C TRP A 170 -22.11 3.32 17.46
N ARG A 171 -21.10 4.12 17.85
CA ARG A 171 -21.23 5.18 18.86
C ARG A 171 -22.24 6.23 18.42
N ALA A 172 -22.24 6.65 17.16
CA ALA A 172 -23.23 7.60 16.65
C ALA A 172 -24.66 7.03 16.68
N ALA A 173 -24.83 5.77 16.30
CA ALA A 173 -26.14 5.10 16.29
C ALA A 173 -26.69 4.82 17.70
N ASN A 174 -25.83 4.62 18.69
CA ASN A 174 -26.21 4.25 20.07
C ASN A 174 -26.07 5.41 21.08
N SER A 175 -25.72 6.61 20.64
CA SER A 175 -25.75 7.79 21.50
C SER A 175 -27.20 8.18 21.77
N ARG A 176 -27.65 8.03 23.02
CA ARG A 176 -28.96 8.52 23.48
C ARG A 176 -28.91 10.03 23.66
N GLU A 177 -30.02 10.72 23.41
CA GLU A 177 -30.15 12.16 23.65
C GLU A 177 -29.66 12.51 25.07
N GLY A 178 -28.58 13.29 25.13
CA GLY A 178 -28.02 13.83 26.38
C GLY A 178 -26.91 13.03 27.06
N SER A 179 -26.53 11.82 26.59
CA SER A 179 -25.34 11.13 27.10
C SER A 179 -24.58 10.45 25.95
N GLY A 180 -23.47 11.07 25.55
CA GLY A 180 -22.58 10.51 24.55
C GLY A 180 -21.89 9.26 25.08
N MET A 181 -22.13 8.12 24.44
CA MET A 181 -21.48 6.85 24.75
C MET A 181 -19.95 6.98 24.64
N THR A 182 -19.20 6.43 25.58
CA THR A 182 -17.74 6.54 25.64
C THR A 182 -17.04 5.65 24.62
N TRP A 183 -15.73 5.87 24.39
CA TRP A 183 -14.95 4.99 23.51
C TRP A 183 -14.70 3.63 24.16
N GLU A 184 -14.63 3.59 25.49
CA GLU A 184 -14.48 2.40 26.32
C GLU A 184 -15.66 1.45 26.15
N GLU A 185 -16.89 1.97 26.22
CA GLU A 185 -18.10 1.19 25.99
C GLU A 185 -18.17 0.63 24.57
N ALA A 186 -17.78 1.43 23.58
CA ALA A 186 -17.74 1.00 22.19
C ALA A 186 -16.71 -0.10 21.94
N VAL A 187 -15.51 0.04 22.51
CA VAL A 187 -14.47 -0.99 22.42
C VAL A 187 -14.92 -2.27 23.13
N ALA A 188 -15.59 -2.19 24.28
CA ALA A 188 -16.13 -3.37 24.98
C ALA A 188 -17.17 -4.12 24.14
N HIS A 189 -18.03 -3.41 23.40
CA HIS A 189 -18.95 -4.03 22.44
C HIS A 189 -18.20 -4.81 21.35
N LEU A 190 -17.15 -4.20 20.79
CA LEU A 190 -16.32 -4.83 19.76
C LEU A 190 -15.56 -6.06 20.31
N GLU A 191 -15.09 -6.01 21.55
CA GLU A 191 -14.44 -7.15 22.21
C GLU A 191 -15.35 -8.37 22.30
N ALA A 192 -16.66 -8.16 22.53
CA ALA A 192 -17.66 -9.23 22.60
C ALA A 192 -17.91 -9.90 21.23
N LEU A 193 -17.79 -9.16 20.12
CA LEU A 193 -17.85 -9.72 18.76
C LEU A 193 -16.55 -10.47 18.39
N TYR A 194 -15.45 -9.99 18.97
CA TYR A 194 -14.05 -10.38 18.91
C TYR A 194 -13.48 -11.65 19.60
N PRO A 195 -14.14 -12.45 20.44
CA PRO A 195 -13.59 -13.00 21.70
C PRO A 195 -12.18 -13.63 21.65
N VAL A 196 -11.45 -13.60 22.77
CA VAL A 196 -10.13 -14.25 22.88
C VAL A 196 -10.30 -15.75 22.61
N PRO A 197 -9.53 -16.36 21.69
CA PRO A 197 -9.61 -17.80 21.47
C PRO A 197 -9.22 -18.55 22.74
N SER A 198 -10.06 -19.50 23.14
CA SER A 198 -9.81 -20.43 24.23
C SER A 198 -8.53 -21.25 24.01
N LEU A 199 -7.98 -21.87 25.07
CA LEU A 199 -6.80 -22.73 24.94
C LEU A 199 -7.05 -23.86 23.93
N CYS A 200 -8.25 -24.45 23.92
CA CYS A 200 -8.63 -25.48 22.95
C CYS A 200 -8.64 -24.94 21.51
N GLU A 201 -9.18 -23.75 21.27
CA GLU A 201 -9.17 -23.13 19.94
C GLU A 201 -7.74 -22.79 19.50
N ARG A 202 -6.91 -22.26 20.40
CA ARG A 202 -5.49 -21.99 20.11
C ARG A 202 -4.74 -23.27 19.75
N LEU A 203 -4.97 -24.35 20.49
CA LEU A 203 -4.40 -25.66 20.18
C LEU A 203 -4.92 -26.17 18.84
N ALA A 204 -6.23 -26.13 18.60
CA ALA A 204 -6.84 -26.55 17.33
C ALA A 204 -6.28 -25.77 16.12
N MET A 205 -6.13 -24.45 16.24
CA MET A 205 -5.52 -23.61 15.20
C MET A 205 -4.03 -23.94 14.97
N ALA A 206 -3.28 -24.23 16.03
CA ALA A 206 -1.88 -24.66 15.92
C ALA A 206 -1.76 -26.05 15.25
N TRP A 207 -2.62 -26.99 15.64
CA TRP A 207 -2.72 -28.31 15.04
C TRP A 207 -3.14 -28.22 13.56
N ALA A 208 -4.11 -27.38 13.20
CA ALA A 208 -4.53 -27.17 11.82
C ALA A 208 -3.37 -26.68 10.92
N LYS A 209 -2.59 -25.69 11.39
CA LYS A 209 -1.40 -25.20 10.68
C LYS A 209 -0.31 -26.26 10.51
N LEU A 210 -0.11 -27.11 11.52
CA LEU A 210 0.82 -28.24 11.44
C LEU A 210 0.33 -29.30 10.45
N THR A 211 -0.97 -29.58 10.42
CA THR A 211 -1.55 -30.54 9.48
C THR A 211 -1.61 -30.02 8.06
N ASP A 212 -1.77 -28.70 7.82
CA ASP A 212 -1.66 -28.12 6.47
C ASP A 212 -0.22 -28.20 5.95
N GLY A 213 0.77 -27.96 6.81
CA GLY A 213 2.18 -28.19 6.48
C GLY A 213 2.51 -29.66 6.21
N ALA A 214 1.89 -30.59 6.95
CA ALA A 214 2.06 -32.04 6.74
C ALA A 214 1.28 -32.54 5.50
N ARG A 215 0.12 -31.96 5.19
CA ARG A 215 -0.70 -32.28 4.01
C ARG A 215 -0.03 -31.84 2.70
N ALA A 216 0.81 -30.80 2.74
CA ALA A 216 1.66 -30.39 1.62
C ALA A 216 2.80 -31.39 1.30
N LEU A 217 3.08 -32.35 2.18
CA LEU A 217 4.15 -33.35 2.03
C LEU A 217 3.63 -34.77 1.72
N LEU A 218 2.31 -34.98 1.67
CA LEU A 218 1.71 -36.28 1.36
C LEU A 218 1.45 -36.43 -0.15
N PRO A 219 1.96 -37.50 -0.80
CA PRO A 219 1.66 -37.76 -2.20
C PRO A 219 0.22 -38.28 -2.32
N GLY A 220 -0.69 -37.44 -2.82
CA GLY A 220 -2.07 -37.87 -3.12
C GLY A 220 -3.19 -36.86 -2.84
N GLY A 221 -2.89 -35.62 -2.46
CA GLY A 221 -3.90 -34.57 -2.33
C GLY A 221 -4.57 -34.29 -3.67
N ARG A 222 -5.92 -34.34 -3.72
CA ARG A 222 -6.72 -34.00 -4.91
C ARG A 222 -6.27 -32.62 -5.40
N ARG A 223 -5.73 -32.57 -6.62
CA ARG A 223 -5.36 -31.31 -7.28
C ARG A 223 -6.64 -30.50 -7.45
N GLU A 224 -6.72 -29.35 -6.79
CA GLU A 224 -7.64 -28.29 -7.21
C GLU A 224 -7.48 -28.12 -8.73
N PRO A 225 -8.60 -28.01 -9.48
CA PRO A 225 -8.50 -27.79 -10.91
C PRO A 225 -7.66 -26.53 -11.15
N LEU A 226 -6.56 -26.69 -11.87
CA LEU A 226 -5.67 -25.59 -12.23
C LEU A 226 -6.51 -24.47 -12.86
N PRO A 227 -6.20 -23.19 -12.61
CA PRO A 227 -7.03 -22.06 -13.03
C PRO A 227 -7.16 -21.90 -14.56
N CYS A 228 -6.45 -22.72 -15.35
CA CYS A 228 -6.50 -22.71 -16.80
C CYS A 228 -6.06 -24.08 -17.39
N PRO A 229 -6.46 -24.42 -18.64
CA PRO A 229 -6.16 -25.72 -19.25
C PRO A 229 -4.67 -25.96 -19.60
N HIS A 230 -3.84 -24.92 -19.56
CA HIS A 230 -2.42 -24.96 -19.96
C HIS A 230 -1.49 -24.41 -18.87
N ALA A 231 -1.78 -24.73 -17.61
CA ALA A 231 -0.97 -24.29 -16.49
C ALA A 231 0.26 -25.20 -16.29
N TYR A 232 1.42 -24.62 -15.97
CA TYR A 232 2.61 -25.34 -15.53
C TYR A 232 3.16 -24.73 -14.24
N ALA A 233 3.82 -25.54 -13.40
CA ALA A 233 4.47 -25.06 -12.19
C ALA A 233 5.87 -24.53 -12.51
N GLY A 234 6.18 -23.32 -12.07
CA GLY A 234 7.53 -22.74 -12.17
C GLY A 234 8.45 -23.20 -11.04
N PRO A 235 9.76 -22.91 -11.16
CA PRO A 235 10.78 -23.29 -10.17
C PRO A 235 10.62 -22.59 -8.80
N ASP A 236 9.77 -21.58 -8.74
CA ASP A 236 9.37 -20.80 -7.56
C ASP A 236 8.07 -21.31 -6.90
N GLY A 237 7.48 -22.38 -7.44
CA GLY A 237 6.20 -22.93 -6.95
C GLY A 237 4.97 -22.15 -7.43
N ALA A 238 5.14 -21.09 -8.24
CA ALA A 238 4.02 -20.37 -8.83
C ALA A 238 3.41 -21.15 -10.01
N ILE A 239 2.10 -21.05 -10.20
CA ILE A 239 1.38 -21.64 -11.34
C ILE A 239 1.32 -20.62 -12.48
N TYR A 240 1.92 -20.95 -13.62
CA TYR A 240 1.96 -20.13 -14.82
C TYR A 240 0.97 -20.64 -15.86
N CYS A 241 0.07 -19.77 -16.36
CA CYS A 241 -0.82 -20.10 -17.46
C CYS A 241 -0.20 -19.72 -18.81
N LEU A 242 0.04 -20.70 -19.69
CA LEU A 242 0.42 -20.42 -21.07
C LEU A 242 -0.78 -19.82 -21.82
N ARG A 243 -0.68 -18.55 -22.17
CA ARG A 243 -1.68 -17.86 -23.00
C ARG A 243 -1.25 -17.99 -24.46
N THR A 244 -1.77 -18.97 -25.18
CA THR A 244 -1.65 -19.04 -26.64
C THR A 244 -2.61 -18.04 -27.29
N GLY A 245 -2.28 -16.75 -27.16
CA GLY A 245 -2.96 -15.66 -27.87
C GLY A 245 -2.07 -15.15 -29.00
N ARG A 246 -2.60 -15.06 -30.22
CA ARG A 246 -1.98 -14.24 -31.27
C ARG A 246 -1.93 -12.80 -30.76
N LEU A 247 -0.71 -12.28 -30.57
CA LEU A 247 -0.48 -10.85 -30.39
C LEU A 247 -0.91 -10.13 -31.68
N THR A 248 -2.17 -9.71 -31.77
CA THR A 248 -2.50 -8.58 -32.63
C THR A 248 -1.86 -7.36 -31.98
N ARG A 249 -0.83 -6.80 -32.64
CA ARG A 249 -0.27 -5.50 -32.26
C ARG A 249 -1.43 -4.50 -32.27
N HIS A 250 -1.92 -4.12 -31.10
CA HIS A 250 -2.65 -2.87 -30.97
C HIS A 250 -1.64 -1.75 -31.24
N GLN A 251 -1.74 -1.17 -32.44
CA GLN A 251 -1.02 0.03 -32.81
C GLN A 251 -1.52 1.16 -31.89
N PRO A 252 -0.65 1.87 -31.17
CA PRO A 252 -1.07 3.02 -30.39
C PRO A 252 -1.69 4.07 -31.34
N PRO A 253 -2.73 4.80 -30.90
CA PRO A 253 -3.33 5.85 -31.72
C PRO A 253 -2.27 6.89 -32.10
N SER A 254 -2.20 7.21 -33.39
CA SER A 254 -1.31 8.23 -33.94
C SER A 254 -1.59 9.59 -33.28
N PRO A 255 -0.55 10.40 -32.97
CA PRO A 255 -0.76 11.76 -32.50
C PRO A 255 -1.49 12.62 -33.55
N PRO A 256 -2.32 13.59 -33.14
CA PRO A 256 -3.01 14.46 -34.08
C PRO A 256 -2.01 15.25 -34.93
N ALA A 257 -2.27 15.31 -36.24
CA ALA A 257 -1.46 16.03 -37.20
C ALA A 257 -1.40 17.51 -36.83
N ARG A 258 -0.17 18.07 -36.76
CA ARG A 258 0.04 19.51 -36.68
C ARG A 258 -0.50 20.13 -37.97
N GLY A 259 -1.43 21.06 -37.83
CA GLY A 259 -1.97 21.83 -38.94
C GLY A 259 -0.83 22.54 -39.69
N ALA A 260 -0.87 22.42 -41.01
CA ALA A 260 0.00 23.14 -41.91
C ALA A 260 -0.32 24.64 -41.84
N GLU A 261 0.72 25.43 -41.58
CA GLU A 261 0.76 26.86 -41.92
C GLU A 261 0.54 26.98 -43.43
N SER A 262 -0.54 27.65 -43.83
CA SER A 262 -0.77 28.09 -45.19
C SER A 262 -0.03 29.41 -45.41
N THR A 263 1.15 29.34 -46.01
CA THR A 263 1.79 30.48 -46.67
C THR A 263 1.27 30.62 -48.11
N SER A 264 0.67 31.79 -48.38
CA SER A 264 0.80 32.62 -49.60
C SER A 264 0.08 32.18 -50.89
N PRO A 265 -0.20 33.11 -51.83
CA PRO A 265 0.29 34.49 -51.96
C PRO A 265 -0.66 35.60 -51.49
#